data_AF-A0A973ACW7-F1
#
_entry.id   AF-A0A973ACW7-F1
#
_cell.length_a   1.000
_cell.length_b   1.000
_cell.length_c   1.000
_cell.angle_alpha   90.00
_cell.angle_beta   90.00
_cell.angle_gamma   90.00
#
_symmetry.space_group_name_H-M   'P 1'
#
loop_
_entity.id
_entity.type
_entity.pdbx_description
1 polymer ?
#
loop_
_entity_poly.entity_id
_entity_poly.type
_entity_poly.pdbx_seq_one_letter_code
_entity_poly.pdbx_strand_id
1 'polypeptide(L)'
;MNKIRFPVFAMFTVFLGLGGLAFAKSDGLTLDPVLAQGGWEEIRFDDKIPNLFRSCGNACIKVETKNSVSMIAKSFPVRLQDLPVLTWEWMIDRPPPQSDLFEKGKD
;
A
#
# COMPACT_ATOMS: atom_id res chain seq x y z
N MET A 1 -36.96 -56.37 37.39
CA MET A 1 -36.79 -57.47 36.42
C MET A 1 -36.62 -56.87 35.03
N ASN A 2 -35.46 -57.09 34.42
CA ASN A 2 -35.16 -57.13 32.98
C ASN A 2 -35.84 -56.13 32.02
N LYS A 3 -35.04 -55.25 31.40
CA LYS A 3 -34.63 -55.40 29.98
C LYS A 3 -33.65 -54.28 29.56
N ILE A 4 -32.47 -54.70 29.13
CA ILE A 4 -31.44 -53.93 28.45
C ILE A 4 -31.77 -53.88 26.95
N ARG A 5 -31.62 -52.70 26.32
CA ARG A 5 -31.26 -52.39 24.91
C ARG A 5 -31.42 -50.86 24.79
N PHE A 6 -30.44 -50.07 24.35
CA PHE A 6 -29.81 -50.04 23.03
C PHE A 6 -28.36 -49.50 23.14
N PRO A 7 -27.40 -49.96 22.33
CA PRO A 7 -26.09 -49.30 22.26
C PRO A 7 -26.18 -48.03 21.41
N VAL A 8 -25.58 -47.00 21.99
CA VAL A 8 -25.29 -45.67 21.45
C VAL A 8 -24.46 -45.79 20.17
N PHE A 9 -25.01 -45.42 19.02
CA PHE A 9 -24.22 -45.08 17.83
C PHE A 9 -24.02 -43.56 17.82
N ALA A 10 -23.05 -43.08 18.59
CA ALA A 10 -22.54 -41.72 18.45
C ALA A 10 -21.44 -41.74 17.39
N MET A 11 -21.84 -41.57 16.13
CA MET A 11 -20.90 -41.35 15.03
C MET A 11 -20.37 -39.92 15.18
N PHE A 12 -19.10 -39.80 15.60
CA PHE A 12 -18.38 -38.53 15.68
C PHE A 12 -18.29 -37.92 14.29
N THR A 13 -19.06 -36.86 14.04
CA THR A 13 -18.94 -36.04 12.84
C THR A 13 -17.61 -35.27 12.91
N VAL A 14 -16.64 -35.67 12.10
CA VAL A 14 -15.41 -34.91 11.88
C VAL A 14 -15.80 -33.65 11.10
N PHE A 15 -15.86 -32.52 11.78
CA PHE A 15 -15.86 -31.22 11.12
C PHE A 15 -14.47 -31.03 10.48
N LEU A 16 -14.37 -31.22 9.17
CA LEU A 16 -13.27 -30.63 8.40
C LEU A 16 -13.41 -29.12 8.55
N GLY A 17 -12.54 -28.54 9.38
CA GLY A 17 -12.32 -27.10 9.37
C GLY A 17 -11.86 -26.72 7.97
N LEU A 18 -12.72 -26.03 7.21
CA LEU A 18 -12.24 -25.18 6.13
C LEU A 18 -11.34 -24.15 6.81
N GLY A 19 -10.03 -24.40 6.74
CA GLY A 19 -9.03 -23.40 7.03
C GLY A 19 -9.29 -22.23 6.09
N GLY A 20 -9.88 -21.17 6.61
CA GLY A 20 -9.89 -19.88 5.95
C GLY A 20 -8.43 -19.50 5.74
N LEU A 21 -7.96 -19.59 4.51
CA LEU A 21 -6.75 -18.91 4.08
C LEU A 21 -7.07 -17.41 4.16
N ALA A 22 -6.86 -16.83 5.35
CA ALA A 22 -6.73 -15.39 5.46
C ALA A 22 -5.49 -15.03 4.66
N PHE A 23 -5.70 -14.50 3.45
CA PHE A 23 -4.62 -13.92 2.67
C PHE A 23 -3.96 -12.85 3.53
N ALA A 24 -2.66 -13.02 3.78
CA ALA A 24 -1.86 -12.07 4.52
C ALA A 24 -2.05 -10.67 3.92
N LYS A 25 -2.45 -9.71 4.76
CA LYS A 25 -2.36 -8.29 4.43
C LYS A 25 -0.90 -8.04 4.10
N SER A 26 -0.59 -7.71 2.83
CA SER A 26 0.80 -7.46 2.48
C SER A 26 1.28 -6.31 3.34
N ASP A 27 2.24 -6.56 4.24
CA ASP A 27 3.09 -5.53 4.81
C ASP A 27 3.91 -4.99 3.65
N GLY A 28 3.27 -4.15 2.83
CA GLY A 28 3.86 -3.58 1.64
C GLY A 28 5.01 -2.69 2.03
N LEU A 29 6.00 -2.61 1.14
CA LEU A 29 7.20 -1.77 1.23
C LEU A 29 7.02 -0.60 2.20
N THR A 30 7.78 -0.65 3.29
CA THR A 30 7.88 0.45 4.25
C THR A 30 8.53 1.64 3.56
N LEU A 31 8.03 2.84 3.82
CA LEU A 31 8.65 4.10 3.39
C LEU A 31 10.16 4.08 3.70
N ASP A 32 10.96 4.61 2.77
CA ASP A 32 12.40 4.75 2.95
C ASP A 32 12.74 5.34 4.35
N PRO A 33 13.65 4.71 5.12
CA PRO A 33 13.91 5.13 6.50
C PRO A 33 14.40 6.57 6.63
N VAL A 34 15.13 7.09 5.64
CA VAL A 34 15.59 8.49 5.64
C VAL A 34 14.41 9.43 5.48
N LEU A 35 13.46 9.10 4.61
CA LEU A 35 12.22 9.86 4.46
C LEU A 35 11.37 9.80 5.73
N ALA A 36 11.19 8.61 6.30
CA ALA A 36 10.41 8.43 7.53
C ALA A 36 11.01 9.21 8.71
N GLN A 37 12.34 9.12 8.92
CA GLN A 37 13.05 9.92 9.93
C GLN A 37 12.96 11.43 9.64
N GLY A 38 12.85 11.80 8.36
CA GLY A 38 12.62 13.16 7.91
C GLY A 38 11.20 13.68 8.15
N GLY A 39 10.30 12.88 8.74
CA GLY A 39 8.91 13.25 9.02
C GLY A 39 7.97 13.14 7.83
N TRP A 40 8.34 12.35 6.82
CA TRP A 40 7.43 11.96 5.74
C TRP A 40 6.57 10.76 6.17
N GLU A 41 5.33 10.76 5.73
CA GLU A 41 4.35 9.71 5.97
C GLU A 41 3.78 9.23 4.63
N GLU A 42 3.62 7.92 4.46
CA GLU A 42 3.00 7.35 3.26
C GLU A 42 1.47 7.25 3.41
N ILE A 43 0.75 7.73 2.42
CA ILE A 43 -0.70 7.61 2.26
C ILE A 43 -0.97 6.59 1.15
N ARG A 44 -1.66 5.52 1.49
CA ARG A 44 -1.93 4.38 0.60
C ARG A 44 -3.41 4.33 0.23
N PHE A 45 -3.70 3.68 -0.89
CA PHE A 45 -5.06 3.48 -1.38
C PHE A 45 -5.40 1.99 -1.34
N ASP A 46 -6.65 1.68 -0.96
CA ASP A 46 -7.13 0.31 -0.87
C ASP A 46 -7.03 -0.41 -2.22
N ASP A 47 -6.59 -1.67 -2.19
CA ASP A 47 -6.42 -2.54 -3.35
C ASP A 47 -5.51 -1.97 -4.45
N LYS A 48 -4.60 -1.04 -4.09
CA LYS A 48 -3.60 -0.47 -5.01
C LYS A 48 -2.18 -0.84 -4.60
N ILE A 49 -1.34 -1.05 -5.61
CA ILE A 49 0.10 -1.18 -5.44
C ILE A 49 0.65 0.21 -5.12
N PRO A 50 1.43 0.41 -4.05
CA PRO A 50 2.03 1.71 -3.73
C PRO A 50 3.17 2.07 -4.69
N ASN A 51 3.45 3.36 -4.81
CA ASN A 51 4.69 3.87 -5.39
C ASN A 51 5.89 3.54 -4.50
N LEU A 52 7.09 3.51 -5.08
CA LEU A 52 8.33 3.38 -4.33
C LEU A 52 8.99 4.76 -4.18
N PHE A 53 9.11 5.23 -2.94
CA PHE A 53 9.74 6.50 -2.60
C PHE A 53 11.12 6.26 -1.98
N ARG A 54 12.14 6.99 -2.43
CA ARG A 54 13.49 6.94 -1.87
C ARG A 54 14.10 8.33 -1.75
N SER A 55 14.95 8.54 -0.75
CA SER A 55 15.79 9.74 -0.71
C SER A 55 16.86 9.66 -1.82
N CYS A 56 17.08 10.78 -2.53
CA CYS A 56 18.11 10.89 -3.58
C CYS A 56 19.17 11.95 -3.30
N GLY A 57 19.25 12.43 -2.06
CA GLY A 57 20.17 13.50 -1.66
C GLY A 57 19.45 14.58 -0.86
N ASN A 58 20.12 15.72 -0.67
CA ASN A 58 19.56 16.80 0.13
C ASN A 58 18.30 17.38 -0.56
N ALA A 59 17.19 17.40 0.16
CA ALA A 59 15.88 17.85 -0.34
C ALA A 59 15.39 17.15 -1.64
N CYS A 60 15.84 15.92 -1.91
CA CYS A 60 15.51 15.17 -3.12
C CYS A 60 14.73 13.90 -2.78
N ILE A 61 13.61 13.70 -3.46
CA ILE A 61 12.81 12.47 -3.36
C ILE A 61 12.66 11.86 -4.75
N LYS A 62 13.12 10.62 -4.90
CA LYS A 62 12.91 9.83 -6.10
C LYS A 62 11.63 9.03 -5.96
N VAL A 63 10.81 9.06 -7.00
CA VAL A 63 9.56 8.31 -7.08
C VAL A 63 9.67 7.32 -8.24
N GLU A 64 9.47 6.04 -7.95
CA GLU A 64 9.36 4.99 -8.96
C GLU A 64 7.91 4.48 -8.99
N THR A 65 7.26 4.67 -10.14
CA THR A 65 5.85 4.34 -10.37
C THR A 65 5.74 3.29 -11.47
N LYS A 66 4.97 2.23 -11.22
CA LYS A 66 4.65 1.18 -12.19
C LYS A 66 3.31 0.55 -11.86
N ASN A 67 2.26 0.93 -12.59
CA ASN A 67 0.88 0.49 -12.33
C ASN A 67 0.53 0.63 -10.84
N SER A 68 0.96 1.73 -10.24
CA SER A 68 0.97 1.96 -8.81
C SER A 68 0.45 3.35 -8.47
N VAL A 69 -0.09 3.49 -7.27
CA VAL A 69 -0.56 4.76 -6.72
C VAL A 69 -0.42 4.75 -5.20
N SER A 70 0.32 5.73 -4.70
CA SER A 70 0.35 6.16 -3.30
C SER A 70 0.93 7.57 -3.24
N MET A 71 0.81 8.23 -2.10
CA MET A 71 1.35 9.57 -1.86
C MET A 71 2.28 9.54 -0.65
N ILE A 72 3.17 10.51 -0.56
CA ILE A 72 3.83 10.86 0.70
C ILE A 72 3.48 12.29 1.08
N ALA A 73 3.35 12.54 2.37
CA ALA A 73 3.06 13.85 2.92
C ALA A 73 4.02 14.17 4.06
N LYS A 74 4.31 15.46 4.22
CA LYS A 74 5.06 15.97 5.37
C LYS A 74 4.45 17.29 5.78
N SER A 75 4.25 17.45 7.08
CA SER A 75 3.85 18.73 7.66
C SER A 75 5.03 19.71 7.63
N PHE A 76 4.81 20.92 7.12
CA PHE A 76 5.78 22.01 7.15
C PHE A 76 5.30 23.08 8.12
N PRO A 77 6.09 23.41 9.17
CA PRO A 77 5.72 24.44 10.12
C PRO A 77 5.98 25.82 9.52
N VAL A 78 5.06 26.28 8.67
CA VAL A 78 5.13 27.59 8.02
C VAL A 78 3.98 28.47 8.49
N ARG A 79 4.29 29.73 8.79
CA ARG A 79 3.27 30.77 8.88
C ARG A 79 3.00 31.23 7.45
N LEU A 80 1.78 31.03 6.97
CA LEU A 80 1.40 31.37 5.59
C LEU A 80 1.62 32.85 5.26
N GLN A 81 1.65 33.73 6.28
CA GLN A 81 1.98 35.15 6.11
C GLN A 81 3.45 35.37 5.71
N ASP A 82 4.36 34.51 6.16
CA ASP A 82 5.81 34.64 5.92
C ASP A 82 6.26 33.85 4.68
N LEU A 83 5.53 32.78 4.34
CA LEU A 83 5.83 31.91 3.21
C LEU A 83 4.55 31.62 2.41
N PRO A 84 4.05 32.59 1.64
CA PRO A 84 2.77 32.45 0.94
C PRO A 84 2.83 31.47 -0.24
N VAL A 85 4.03 31.08 -0.68
CA VAL A 85 4.24 30.24 -1.86
C VAL A 85 5.17 29.07 -1.52
N LEU A 86 4.71 27.86 -1.84
CA LEU A 86 5.54 26.66 -1.87
C LEU A 86 6.05 26.46 -3.30
N THR A 87 7.35 26.27 -3.45
CA THR A 87 7.99 25.98 -4.73
C THR A 87 8.64 24.62 -4.67
N TRP A 88 8.52 23.85 -5.74
CA TRP A 88 9.19 22.58 -5.92
C TRP A 88 9.53 22.41 -7.41
N GLU A 89 10.53 21.60 -7.68
CA GLU A 89 10.97 21.28 -9.03
C GLU A 89 10.83 19.78 -9.26
N TRP A 90 10.48 19.40 -10.48
CA TRP A 90 10.39 18.01 -10.89
C TRP A 90 11.41 17.75 -11.99
N MET A 91 12.14 16.65 -11.85
CA MET A 91 12.97 16.08 -12.90
C MET A 91 12.38 14.76 -13.36
N ILE A 92 12.28 14.58 -14.68
CA ILE A 92 11.84 13.33 -15.29
C ILE A 92 13.09 12.55 -15.69
N ASP A 93 13.37 11.44 -15.00
CA ASP A 93 14.54 10.59 -15.28
C ASP A 93 14.52 9.99 -16.69
N ARG A 94 13.32 9.64 -17.19
CA ARG A 94 13.10 9.06 -18.51
C ARG A 94 11.80 9.58 -19.11
N PRO A 95 11.79 9.98 -20.40
CA PRO A 95 10.56 10.43 -21.04
C PRO A 95 9.50 9.32 -20.98
N PRO A 96 8.21 9.70 -20.83
CA PRO A 96 7.13 8.71 -20.92
C PRO A 96 7.14 8.05 -22.31
N PRO A 97 6.67 6.79 -22.42
CA PRO A 97 6.42 6.19 -23.72
C PRO A 97 5.42 7.04 -24.51
N GLN A 98 5.46 6.95 -25.84
CA GLN A 98 4.51 7.67 -26.69
C GLN A 98 3.11 7.08 -26.51
N SER A 99 2.19 7.89 -25.99
CA SER A 99 0.78 7.52 -25.87
C SER A 99 0.04 7.74 -27.19
N ASP A 100 -0.85 6.81 -27.56
CA ASP A 100 -1.81 7.04 -28.63
C ASP A 100 -2.98 7.88 -28.10
N LEU A 101 -3.05 9.13 -28.53
CA LEU A 101 -4.09 10.06 -28.09
C LEU A 101 -5.50 9.74 -28.64
N PHE A 102 -5.61 8.80 -29.59
CA PHE A 102 -6.91 8.32 -30.09
C PHE A 102 -7.50 7.18 -29.25
N GLU A 103 -6.70 6.58 -28.35
CA GLU A 103 -7.15 5.49 -27.47
C GLU A 103 -7.12 5.92 -25.99
N LYS A 104 -8.31 6.07 -25.40
CA LYS A 104 -8.44 6.43 -23.98
C LYS A 104 -7.96 5.31 -23.06
N GLY A 105 -7.07 5.64 -22.13
CA GLY A 105 -6.67 4.77 -21.02
C GLY A 105 -5.68 3.66 -21.40
N LYS A 106 -4.89 3.87 -22.46
CA LYS A 106 -3.75 3.01 -22.83
C LYS A 106 -2.39 3.72 -22.71
N ASP A 107 -2.35 4.78 -21.93
CA ASP A 107 -1.16 5.52 -21.51
C ASP A 107 -0.43 4.88 -20.31
#